data_AF-A0A6C0IMV9-F1
#
_entry.id   AF-A0A6C0IMV9-F1
#
_cell.length_a   1.000
_cell.length_b   1.000
_cell.length_c   1.000
_cell.angle_alpha   90.00
_cell.angle_beta   90.00
_cell.angle_gamma   90.00
#
_symmetry.space_group_name_H-M   'P 1'
#
loop_
_entity.id
_entity.type
_entity.pdbx_description
1 polymer ?
#
loop_
_entity_poly.entity_id
_entity_poly.type
_entity_poly.pdbx_seq_one_letter_code
_entity_poly.pdbx_strand_id
1 'polypeptide(L)'
;MYPIEVEIPATFTTAEYRKYVRTLFQMDLTEVEKENRQIQEHNDEPWDDETTDEMLYDNGRATKFMDYVETETKSDPLFACLYQKAAAKMFSTDLGIGLAVLFSYDYLHYYHKCLQSYFSNERTLKETNPDYIKLNELVS
;
A
#
# COMPACT_ATOMS: atom_id res chain seq x y z
N MET A 1 7.20 10.59 7.41
CA MET A 1 7.33 11.30 6.11
C MET A 1 7.12 10.26 5.02
N TYR A 2 6.40 10.59 3.96
CA TYR A 2 6.15 9.65 2.86
C TYR A 2 7.45 9.31 2.10
N PRO A 3 7.74 8.04 1.78
CA PRO A 3 8.99 7.62 1.14
C PRO A 3 8.96 7.88 -0.38
N ILE A 4 9.19 9.14 -0.77
CA ILE A 4 9.16 9.56 -2.19
C ILE A 4 10.29 8.97 -3.05
N GLU A 5 11.37 8.47 -2.45
CA GLU A 5 12.54 7.95 -3.17
C GLU A 5 12.40 6.47 -3.57
N VAL A 6 11.34 5.79 -3.11
CA VAL A 6 11.11 4.38 -3.42
C VAL A 6 10.64 4.27 -4.87
N GLU A 7 11.39 3.55 -5.70
CA GLU A 7 11.00 3.29 -7.08
C GLU A 7 10.34 1.91 -7.19
N ILE A 8 9.10 1.91 -7.67
CA ILE A 8 8.31 0.69 -7.91
C ILE A 8 8.10 0.58 -9.42
N PRO A 9 8.58 -0.49 -10.07
CA PRO A 9 8.36 -0.69 -11.51
C PRO A 9 6.89 -0.96 -11.83
N ALA A 10 6.49 -0.82 -13.09
CA ALA A 10 5.13 -1.14 -13.54
C ALA A 10 4.81 -2.64 -13.51
N THR A 11 5.84 -3.48 -13.48
CA THR A 11 5.72 -4.94 -13.40
C THR A 11 6.70 -5.46 -12.36
N PHE A 12 6.22 -6.30 -11.48
CA PHE A 12 6.98 -7.00 -10.43
C PHE A 12 6.33 -8.37 -10.21
N THR A 13 6.87 -9.17 -9.30
CA THR A 13 6.32 -10.46 -8.85
C THR A 13 5.61 -10.30 -7.50
N THR A 14 4.84 -11.32 -7.07
CA THR A 14 4.19 -11.31 -5.74
C THR A 14 5.20 -11.14 -4.59
N ALA A 15 6.37 -11.78 -4.70
CA ALA A 15 7.43 -11.64 -3.70
C ALA A 15 8.01 -10.22 -3.67
N GLU A 16 8.20 -9.59 -4.83
CA GLU A 16 8.65 -8.20 -4.92
C GLU A 16 7.59 -7.22 -4.41
N TYR A 17 6.31 -7.46 -4.70
CA TYR A 17 5.19 -6.68 -4.15
C TYR A 17 5.25 -6.60 -2.63
N ARG A 18 5.38 -7.76 -1.95
CA ARG A 18 5.46 -7.79 -0.49
C ARG A 18 6.67 -7.01 0.04
N LYS A 19 7.82 -7.07 -0.66
CA LYS A 19 9.01 -6.26 -0.32
C LYS A 19 8.74 -4.76 -0.48
N TYR A 20 8.07 -4.34 -1.55
CA TYR A 20 7.73 -2.93 -1.76
C TYR A 20 6.76 -2.43 -0.70
N VAL A 21 5.71 -3.20 -0.37
CA VAL A 21 4.77 -2.83 0.68
C VAL A 21 5.47 -2.68 2.03
N ARG A 22 6.31 -3.65 2.44
CA ARG A 22 7.08 -3.54 3.69
C ARG A 22 7.98 -2.31 3.71
N THR A 23 8.63 -2.02 2.59
CA THR A 23 9.53 -0.87 2.46
C THR A 23 8.76 0.45 2.53
N LEU A 24 7.66 0.58 1.78
CA LEU A 24 6.83 1.77 1.77
C LEU A 24 6.22 2.04 3.15
N PHE A 25 5.71 0.99 3.79
CA PHE A 25 5.00 1.10 5.06
C PHE A 25 5.98 1.21 6.25
N GLN A 26 7.29 1.13 5.97
CA GLN A 26 8.36 1.20 6.97
C GLN A 26 8.12 0.20 8.10
N MET A 27 7.75 -1.02 7.73
CA MET A 27 7.44 -2.12 8.66
C MET A 27 8.66 -2.49 9.50
N ASP A 28 8.45 -2.80 10.77
CA ASP A 28 9.47 -3.30 11.69
C ASP A 28 9.22 -4.79 11.95
N LEU A 29 10.10 -5.62 11.39
CA LEU A 29 9.92 -7.07 11.44
C LEU A 29 10.43 -7.69 12.74
N THR A 30 11.07 -6.91 13.63
CA THR A 30 11.77 -7.43 14.81
C THR A 30 10.85 -8.26 15.72
N GLU A 31 9.68 -7.70 16.09
CA GLU A 31 8.72 -8.43 16.95
C GLU A 31 7.93 -9.47 16.14
N VAL A 32 7.64 -9.20 14.87
CA VAL A 32 6.93 -10.14 13.98
C VAL A 32 7.72 -11.45 13.80
N GLU A 33 9.02 -11.35 13.55
CA GLU A 33 9.92 -12.52 13.42
C GLU A 33 9.99 -13.34 14.72
N LYS A 34 9.97 -12.65 15.86
CA LYS A 34 9.99 -13.28 17.18
C LYS A 34 8.69 -14.02 17.47
N GLU A 35 7.54 -13.41 17.17
CA GLU A 35 6.22 -14.04 17.31
C GLU A 35 6.10 -15.26 16.37
N ASN A 36 6.48 -15.10 15.10
CA ASN A 36 6.45 -16.18 14.11
C ASN A 36 7.32 -17.36 14.54
N ARG A 37 8.49 -17.11 15.13
CA ARG A 37 9.35 -18.16 15.68
C ARG A 37 8.69 -18.90 16.85
N GLN A 38 8.06 -18.18 17.77
CA GLN A 38 7.34 -18.79 18.89
C GLN A 38 6.20 -19.68 18.42
N ILE A 39 5.49 -19.28 17.36
CA ILE A 39 4.40 -20.08 16.78
C ILE A 39 4.94 -21.38 16.16
N GLN A 40 6.01 -21.29 15.36
CA GLN A 40 6.64 -22.47 14.75
C GLN A 40 7.19 -23.43 15.80
N GLU A 41 7.86 -22.91 16.85
CA GLU A 41 8.35 -23.71 17.97
C GLU A 41 7.21 -24.36 18.77
N HIS A 42 6.09 -23.66 18.96
CA HIS A 42 4.92 -24.20 19.67
C HIS A 42 4.23 -25.33 18.89
N ASN A 43 4.12 -25.17 17.58
CA ASN A 43 3.42 -26.12 16.71
C ASN A 43 4.32 -27.29 16.23
N ASP A 44 5.64 -27.22 16.48
CA ASP A 44 6.63 -28.17 15.96
C ASP A 44 6.54 -28.36 14.42
N GLU A 45 6.19 -27.28 13.74
CA GLU A 45 5.95 -27.25 12.29
C GLU A 45 6.72 -26.08 11.68
N PRO A 46 7.83 -26.34 10.95
CA PRO A 46 8.52 -25.30 10.22
C PRO A 46 7.66 -24.84 9.06
N TRP A 47 7.56 -23.53 8.87
CA TRP A 47 6.87 -22.95 7.73
C TRP A 47 7.75 -23.00 6.48
N ASP A 48 7.11 -23.15 5.32
CA ASP A 48 7.81 -22.95 4.05
C ASP A 48 8.16 -21.46 3.84
N ASP A 49 8.98 -21.21 2.81
CA ASP A 49 9.49 -19.86 2.51
C ASP A 49 8.36 -18.87 2.16
N GLU A 50 7.29 -19.33 1.50
CA GLU A 50 6.17 -18.49 1.09
C GLU A 50 5.33 -18.07 2.30
N THR A 51 4.96 -19.03 3.14
CA THR A 51 4.26 -18.81 4.40
C THR A 51 5.07 -17.92 5.32
N THR A 52 6.39 -18.14 5.42
CA THR A 52 7.28 -17.29 6.21
C THR A 52 7.25 -15.85 5.71
N ASP A 53 7.36 -15.64 4.40
CA ASP A 53 7.30 -14.29 3.80
C ASP A 53 5.92 -13.64 4.04
N GLU A 54 4.81 -14.36 3.85
CA GLU A 54 3.46 -13.85 4.10
C GLU A 54 3.23 -13.42 5.55
N MET A 55 3.81 -14.16 6.50
CA MET A 55 3.71 -13.87 7.93
C MET A 55 4.59 -12.70 8.38
N LEU A 56 5.50 -12.19 7.53
CA LEU A 56 6.28 -10.97 7.80
C LEU A 56 5.44 -9.72 7.49
N TYR A 57 4.41 -9.48 8.31
CA TYR A 57 3.51 -8.33 8.17
C TYR A 57 3.33 -7.58 9.49
N ASP A 58 3.90 -6.38 9.57
CA ASP A 58 3.72 -5.50 10.73
C ASP A 58 2.43 -4.68 10.57
N ASN A 59 1.34 -5.21 11.15
CA ASN A 59 0.03 -4.56 11.15
C ASN A 59 0.06 -3.18 11.82
N GLY A 60 0.84 -3.01 12.89
CA GLY A 60 0.93 -1.75 13.63
C GLY A 60 1.51 -0.63 12.79
N ARG A 61 2.60 -0.89 12.04
CA ARG A 61 3.16 0.08 11.08
C ARG A 61 2.26 0.28 9.88
N ALA A 62 1.66 -0.78 9.36
CA ALA A 62 0.74 -0.69 8.22
C ALA A 62 -0.45 0.23 8.49
N THR A 63 -1.12 0.04 9.63
CA THR A 63 -2.24 0.86 10.05
C THR A 63 -1.82 2.33 10.18
N LYS A 64 -0.72 2.61 10.89
CA LYS A 64 -0.21 3.98 11.05
C LYS A 64 0.15 4.64 9.72
N PHE A 65 0.71 3.87 8.79
CA PHE A 65 1.07 4.38 7.47
C PHE A 65 -0.17 4.70 6.63
N MET A 66 -1.16 3.81 6.62
CA MET A 66 -2.43 4.05 5.90
C MET A 66 -3.20 5.23 6.50
N ASP A 67 -3.31 5.32 7.83
CA ASP A 67 -3.92 6.46 8.52
C ASP A 67 -3.24 7.78 8.16
N TYR A 68 -1.90 7.77 8.08
CA TYR A 68 -1.11 8.92 7.65
C TYR A 68 -1.43 9.33 6.22
N VAL A 69 -1.40 8.38 5.27
CA VAL A 69 -1.71 8.67 3.86
C VAL A 69 -3.13 9.19 3.73
N GLU A 70 -4.11 8.52 4.34
CA GLU A 70 -5.51 8.95 4.32
C GLU A 70 -5.67 10.37 4.87
N THR A 71 -5.05 10.67 6.02
CA THR A 71 -5.16 11.98 6.65
C THR A 71 -4.62 13.10 5.76
N GLU A 72 -3.52 12.84 5.04
CA GLU A 72 -2.91 13.81 4.14
C GLU A 72 -3.70 14.00 2.85
N THR A 73 -4.31 12.94 2.31
CA THR A 73 -4.87 12.96 0.95
C THR A 73 -6.39 13.05 0.90
N LYS A 74 -7.14 12.68 1.95
CA LYS A 74 -8.62 12.59 1.90
C LYS A 74 -9.33 13.89 1.58
N SER A 75 -8.69 15.04 1.84
CA SER A 75 -9.22 16.36 1.49
C SER A 75 -8.95 16.76 0.03
N ASP A 76 -8.05 16.06 -0.66
CA ASP A 76 -7.81 16.26 -2.09
C ASP A 76 -8.94 15.56 -2.89
N PRO A 77 -9.71 16.30 -3.71
CA PRO A 77 -10.85 15.74 -4.43
C PRO A 77 -10.48 14.59 -5.38
N LEU A 78 -9.27 14.59 -5.94
CA LEU A 78 -8.84 13.57 -6.89
C LEU A 78 -8.53 12.27 -6.17
N PHE A 79 -7.87 12.32 -5.01
CA PHE A 79 -7.67 11.13 -4.17
C PHE A 79 -8.99 10.60 -3.61
N ALA A 80 -9.87 11.48 -3.12
CA ALA A 80 -11.19 11.07 -2.65
C ALA A 80 -12.00 10.33 -3.74
N CYS A 81 -11.94 10.81 -4.99
CA CYS A 81 -12.55 10.15 -6.14
C CYS A 81 -11.95 8.76 -6.40
N LEU A 82 -10.61 8.63 -6.36
CA LEU A 82 -9.94 7.33 -6.51
C LEU A 82 -10.33 6.35 -5.41
N TYR A 83 -10.40 6.79 -4.15
CA TYR A 83 -10.82 5.95 -3.03
C TYR A 83 -12.25 5.45 -3.22
N GLN A 84 -13.18 6.33 -3.62
CA GLN A 84 -14.56 5.94 -3.88
C GLN A 84 -14.68 4.90 -5.00
N LYS A 85 -13.96 5.12 -6.10
CA LYS A 85 -13.95 4.18 -7.24
C LYS A 85 -13.35 2.83 -6.87
N ALA A 86 -12.21 2.83 -6.19
CA ALA A 86 -11.55 1.62 -5.72
C ALA A 86 -12.41 0.85 -4.71
N ALA A 87 -13.07 1.54 -3.78
CA ALA A 87 -14.01 0.93 -2.84
C ALA A 87 -15.22 0.30 -3.56
N ALA A 88 -15.73 0.96 -4.61
CA ALA A 88 -16.86 0.46 -5.39
C ALA A 88 -16.55 -0.85 -6.11
N LYS A 89 -15.29 -1.10 -6.50
CA LYS A 89 -14.85 -2.41 -7.05
C LYS A 89 -15.03 -3.56 -6.05
N MET A 90 -15.04 -3.24 -4.76
CA MET A 90 -15.30 -4.18 -3.66
C MET A 90 -16.74 -4.09 -3.14
N PHE A 91 -17.67 -3.51 -3.92
CA PHE A 91 -19.06 -3.25 -3.52
C PHE A 91 -19.18 -2.46 -2.21
N SER A 92 -18.23 -1.56 -1.95
CA SER A 92 -18.15 -0.76 -0.73
C SER A 92 -18.16 0.75 -1.04
N THR A 93 -18.57 1.54 -0.07
CA THR A 93 -18.45 3.01 -0.07
C THR A 93 -17.43 3.50 0.96
N ASP A 94 -16.77 2.59 1.66
CA ASP A 94 -15.76 2.89 2.68
C ASP A 94 -14.45 3.33 2.01
N LEU A 95 -13.99 4.56 2.31
CA LEU A 95 -12.78 5.12 1.69
C LEU A 95 -11.50 4.42 2.15
N GLY A 96 -11.47 3.87 3.36
CA GLY A 96 -10.36 3.08 3.87
C GLY A 96 -10.20 1.77 3.09
N ILE A 97 -11.31 1.12 2.71
CA ILE A 97 -11.28 -0.01 1.77
C ILE A 97 -10.71 0.44 0.42
N GLY A 98 -11.15 1.60 -0.09
CA GLY A 98 -10.61 2.17 -1.32
C GLY A 98 -9.09 2.40 -1.26
N LEU A 99 -8.60 2.98 -0.17
CA LEU A 99 -7.18 3.17 0.08
C LEU A 99 -6.41 1.85 0.08
N ALA A 100 -6.91 0.84 0.79
CA ALA A 100 -6.29 -0.48 0.84
C ALA A 100 -6.24 -1.14 -0.54
N VAL A 101 -7.30 -1.02 -1.34
CA VAL A 101 -7.35 -1.49 -2.73
C VAL A 101 -6.29 -0.79 -3.58
N LEU A 102 -6.09 0.52 -3.44
CA LEU A 102 -5.08 1.25 -4.21
C LEU A 102 -3.62 0.85 -3.84
N PHE A 103 -3.39 0.32 -2.64
CA PHE A 103 -2.11 -0.29 -2.27
C PHE A 103 -1.98 -1.77 -2.66
N SER A 104 -3.00 -2.34 -3.29
CA SER A 104 -2.93 -3.71 -3.81
C SER A 104 -2.06 -3.78 -5.06
N TYR A 105 -1.65 -5.00 -5.40
CA TYR A 105 -0.71 -5.32 -6.46
C TYR A 105 -0.99 -4.59 -7.79
N ASP A 106 -2.25 -4.59 -8.23
CA ASP A 106 -2.64 -4.09 -9.56
C ASP A 106 -2.52 -2.56 -9.71
N TYR A 107 -2.55 -1.84 -8.59
CA TYR A 107 -2.63 -0.37 -8.58
C TYR A 107 -1.40 0.28 -7.96
N LEU A 108 -0.60 -0.48 -7.21
CA LEU A 108 0.49 0.04 -6.38
C LEU A 108 1.44 0.97 -7.14
N HIS A 109 1.84 0.60 -8.37
CA HIS A 109 2.75 1.41 -9.18
C HIS A 109 2.22 2.82 -9.43
N TYR A 110 1.04 2.93 -10.06
CA TYR A 110 0.47 4.23 -10.43
C TYR A 110 0.00 5.01 -9.21
N TYR A 111 -0.50 4.32 -8.19
CA TYR A 111 -0.89 4.95 -6.93
C TYR A 111 0.30 5.55 -6.19
N HIS A 112 1.41 4.79 -6.11
CA HIS A 112 2.65 5.28 -5.53
C HIS A 112 3.17 6.51 -6.29
N LYS A 113 3.14 6.51 -7.63
CA LYS A 113 3.54 7.66 -8.45
C LYS A 113 2.66 8.90 -8.22
N CYS A 114 1.35 8.73 -8.05
CA CYS A 114 0.46 9.83 -7.65
C CYS A 114 0.86 10.42 -6.30
N LEU A 115 1.14 9.57 -5.31
CA LEU A 115 1.60 10.01 -3.99
C LEU A 115 2.99 10.67 -4.07
N GLN A 116 3.93 10.13 -4.85
CA GLN A 116 5.24 10.77 -5.08
C GLN A 116 5.05 12.19 -5.65
N SER A 117 4.19 12.35 -6.65
CA SER A 117 3.88 13.67 -7.23
C SER A 117 3.27 14.62 -6.20
N TYR A 118 2.31 14.14 -5.41
CA TYR A 118 1.63 14.90 -4.37
C TYR A 118 2.58 15.36 -3.26
N PHE A 119 3.34 14.44 -2.66
CA PHE A 119 4.25 14.75 -1.55
C PHE A 119 5.49 15.53 -2.00
N SER A 120 5.84 15.49 -3.28
CA SER A 120 6.94 16.29 -3.85
C SER A 120 6.52 17.69 -4.33
N ASN A 121 5.23 17.93 -4.62
CA ASN A 121 4.75 19.18 -5.22
C ASN A 121 3.60 19.81 -4.44
N GLU A 122 3.93 20.62 -3.42
CA GLU A 122 2.97 21.48 -2.69
C GLU A 122 1.70 20.75 -2.19
N ARG A 123 1.73 19.42 -2.03
CA ARG A 123 0.58 18.62 -1.61
C ARG A 123 -0.65 18.83 -2.51
N THR A 124 -0.43 18.83 -3.82
CA THR A 124 -1.51 18.97 -4.81
C THR A 124 -1.37 17.93 -5.92
N LEU A 125 -2.42 17.14 -6.14
CA LEU A 125 -2.51 16.28 -7.32
C LEU A 125 -3.25 17.03 -8.44
N LYS A 126 -2.81 16.86 -9.69
CA LYS A 126 -3.41 17.52 -10.86
C LYS A 126 -4.10 16.48 -11.74
N GLU A 127 -5.25 16.84 -12.30
CA GLU A 127 -5.99 15.97 -13.25
C GLU A 127 -5.19 15.63 -14.50
N THR A 128 -4.23 16.49 -14.89
CA THR A 128 -3.33 16.26 -16.02
C THR A 128 -2.14 15.36 -15.68
N ASN A 129 -2.03 14.88 -14.43
CA ASN A 129 -0.96 13.95 -14.07
C ASN A 129 -1.18 12.62 -14.81
N PRO A 130 -0.20 12.13 -15.58
CA PRO A 130 -0.36 10.93 -16.40
C PRO A 130 -0.61 9.67 -15.56
N ASP A 131 0.00 9.57 -14.38
CA ASP A 131 -0.18 8.44 -13.46
C ASP A 131 -1.58 8.47 -12.84
N TYR A 132 -2.11 9.66 -12.54
CA TYR A 132 -3.50 9.81 -12.10
C TYR A 132 -4.49 9.37 -13.17
N ILE A 133 -4.30 9.83 -14.41
CA ILE A 133 -5.15 9.45 -15.55
C ILE A 133 -5.14 7.92 -15.69
N LYS A 134 -3.95 7.31 -15.66
CA LYS A 134 -3.82 5.87 -15.82
C LYS A 134 -4.45 5.09 -14.68
N LEU A 135 -4.23 5.52 -13.44
CA LEU A 135 -4.86 4.90 -12.28
C LEU A 135 -6.37 5.02 -12.33
N ASN A 136 -6.89 6.20 -12.67
CA ASN A 136 -8.32 6.47 -12.78
C ASN A 136 -9.00 5.59 -13.83
N GLU A 137 -8.33 5.28 -14.94
CA GLU A 137 -8.79 4.28 -15.92
C GLU A 137 -8.87 2.86 -15.32
N LEU A 138 -7.85 2.45 -14.56
CA LEU A 138 -7.78 1.10 -13.97
C LEU A 138 -8.84 0.86 -12.89
N VAL A 139 -9.19 1.90 -12.13
CA VAL A 139 -10.21 1.81 -11.07
C VAL A 139 -11.62 2.19 -11.52
N SER A 140 -11.81 2.62 -12.78
CA SER A 140 -13.15 2.84 -13.36
C SER A 140 -13.76 1.50 -13.76
#